data_AF-A0A1F9LXS0-F1
#
_entry.id   AF-A0A1F9LXS0-F1
#
_cell.length_a   1.000
_cell.length_b   1.000
_cell.length_c   1.000
_cell.angle_alpha   90.00
_cell.angle_beta   90.00
_cell.angle_gamma   90.00
#
_symmetry.space_group_name_H-M   'P 1'
#
loop_
_entity.id
_entity.type
_entity.pdbx_description
1 polymer ?
#
loop_
_entity_poly.entity_id
_entity_poly.type
_entity_poly.pdbx_seq_one_letter_code
_entity_poly.pdbx_strand_id
1 'polypeptide(L)'
;MNRENRKDVVDGVAQLQLPKSNEQGFVLVAGLVFVAILTILGTTAYMTTTGDLQVSYNYRKSREAFYGAEAGTQEALYRLRPAAGAASISDTASPQNPNWCVYIVASSLGGTAWNPATGDPEYNASFTNTKVVSLQTTIPCWVKVRHKREYDAVQAGHTTSAPHYTDADGTPSIAGITSGSRGNIIYYGFRGTSTAHPYTKSGASNDPPVEIITSRFVE
;
A
#
# COMPACT_ATOMS: atom_id res chain seq x y z
N MET A 1 -23.60 10.29 100.11
CA MET A 1 -24.26 9.63 98.96
C MET A 1 -24.38 10.66 97.85
N ASN A 2 -23.52 10.54 96.83
CA ASN A 2 -23.12 11.55 95.84
C ASN A 2 -24.27 12.04 94.94
N ARG A 3 -24.49 13.36 94.90
CA ARG A 3 -25.34 14.03 93.88
C ARG A 3 -24.55 14.97 92.95
N GLU A 4 -23.24 15.07 93.09
CA GLU A 4 -22.43 16.08 92.38
C GLU A 4 -21.86 15.58 91.04
N ASN A 5 -21.62 14.28 90.86
CA ASN A 5 -21.09 13.70 89.62
C ASN A 5 -22.12 13.49 88.47
N ARG A 6 -23.33 14.03 88.59
CA ARG A 6 -24.40 13.78 87.60
C ARG A 6 -24.68 14.96 86.66
N LYS A 7 -23.93 16.05 86.74
CA LYS A 7 -24.04 17.18 85.81
C LYS A 7 -23.07 17.05 84.63
N ASP A 8 -21.84 16.58 84.89
CA ASP A 8 -20.81 16.46 83.84
C ASP A 8 -21.13 15.40 82.78
N VAL A 9 -21.93 14.38 83.13
CA VAL A 9 -22.40 13.35 82.19
C VAL A 9 -23.53 13.89 81.31
N VAL A 10 -24.31 14.87 81.77
CA VAL A 10 -25.48 15.40 81.04
C VAL A 10 -25.08 16.47 80.03
N ASP A 11 -23.98 17.20 80.28
CA ASP A 11 -23.46 18.20 79.35
C ASP A 11 -22.58 17.59 78.24
N GLY A 12 -22.11 16.34 78.40
CA GLY A 12 -21.33 15.62 77.40
C GLY A 12 -22.15 14.94 76.29
N VAL A 13 -23.47 14.85 76.42
CA VAL A 13 -24.36 14.17 75.45
C VAL A 13 -24.98 15.11 74.42
N ALA A 14 -24.81 16.43 74.58
CA ALA A 14 -25.49 17.45 73.78
C ALA A 14 -24.65 18.01 72.61
N GLN A 15 -23.84 17.19 71.95
CA GLN A 15 -23.16 17.55 70.69
C GLN A 15 -23.17 16.43 69.64
N LEU A 16 -24.21 15.59 69.62
CA LEU A 16 -24.56 14.89 68.39
C LEU A 16 -25.23 15.91 67.47
N GLN A 17 -24.41 16.64 66.72
CA GLN A 17 -24.86 17.48 65.60
C GLN A 17 -25.68 16.60 64.66
N LEU A 18 -27.01 16.69 64.77
CA LEU A 18 -27.92 16.10 63.81
C LEU A 18 -27.64 16.76 62.46
N PRO A 19 -27.30 15.98 61.42
CA PRO A 19 -27.00 16.55 60.11
C PRO A 19 -28.23 17.32 59.62
N LYS A 20 -28.00 18.59 59.29
CA LYS A 20 -28.99 19.53 58.75
C LYS A 20 -29.64 18.89 57.51
N SER A 21 -30.91 18.47 57.60
CA SER A 21 -31.64 17.72 56.55
C SER A 21 -31.71 18.40 55.18
N ASN A 22 -31.35 19.68 55.05
CA ASN A 22 -31.43 20.43 53.80
C ASN A 22 -30.10 20.51 53.02
N GLU A 23 -28.97 20.09 53.60
CA GLU A 23 -27.66 20.12 52.92
C GLU A 23 -27.34 18.79 52.23
N GLN A 24 -28.01 17.69 52.61
CA GLN A 24 -27.77 16.35 52.08
C GLN A 24 -28.23 16.17 50.61
N GLY A 25 -29.29 16.87 50.18
CA GLY A 25 -29.76 16.80 48.79
C GLY A 25 -28.82 17.49 47.79
N PHE A 26 -28.22 18.61 48.21
CA PHE A 26 -27.29 19.38 47.37
C PHE A 26 -26.00 18.62 47.10
N VAL A 27 -25.46 17.90 48.10
CA VAL A 27 -24.24 17.08 47.95
C VAL A 27 -24.44 15.99 46.89
N LEU A 28 -25.61 15.36 46.86
CA LEU A 28 -25.94 14.34 45.84
C LEU A 28 -25.95 14.94 44.43
N VAL A 29 -26.61 16.09 44.25
CA VAL A 29 -26.70 16.77 42.95
C VAL A 29 -25.32 17.23 42.48
N ALA A 30 -24.52 17.84 43.36
CA ALA A 30 -23.17 18.26 43.05
C ALA A 30 -22.28 17.07 42.64
N GLY A 31 -22.35 15.96 43.37
CA GLY A 31 -21.63 14.72 43.03
C GLY A 31 -22.02 14.17 41.66
N LEU A 32 -23.32 14.16 41.34
CA LEU A 32 -23.80 13.70 40.03
C LEU A 32 -23.30 14.59 38.88
N VAL A 33 -23.29 15.91 39.07
CA VAL A 33 -22.76 16.85 38.08
C VAL A 33 -21.26 16.64 37.86
N PHE A 34 -20.48 16.42 38.91
CA PHE A 34 -19.06 16.11 38.78
C PHE A 34 -18.82 14.81 38.00
N VAL A 35 -19.57 13.74 38.31
CA VAL A 35 -19.49 12.47 37.58
C VAL A 35 -19.89 12.65 36.12
N ALA A 36 -20.94 13.43 35.84
CA ALA A 36 -21.37 13.71 34.47
C ALA A 36 -20.28 14.45 33.68
N ILE A 37 -19.65 15.48 34.26
CA ILE A 37 -18.56 16.22 33.64
C ILE A 37 -17.37 15.31 33.37
N LEU A 38 -16.96 14.50 34.35
CA LEU A 38 -15.85 13.54 34.19
C LEU A 38 -16.14 12.50 33.10
N THR A 39 -17.39 12.06 32.98
CA THR A 39 -17.81 11.10 31.95
C THR A 39 -17.71 11.72 30.55
N ILE A 40 -18.14 12.97 30.39
CA ILE A 40 -18.05 13.70 29.11
C ILE A 40 -16.58 13.91 28.72
N LEU A 41 -15.74 14.33 29.68
CA LEU A 41 -14.31 14.53 29.45
C LEU A 41 -13.60 13.21 29.13
N GLY A 42 -13.90 12.14 29.88
CA GLY A 42 -13.34 10.81 29.66
C GLY A 42 -13.74 10.22 28.30
N THR A 43 -14.99 10.41 27.87
CA THR A 43 -15.47 9.95 26.57
C THR A 43 -14.80 10.71 25.43
N THR A 44 -14.69 12.04 25.56
CA THR A 44 -13.99 12.87 24.56
C THR A 44 -12.52 12.48 24.45
N ALA A 45 -11.83 12.32 25.58
CA ALA A 45 -10.43 11.87 25.60
C ALA A 45 -10.27 10.50 24.94
N TYR A 46 -11.16 9.55 25.24
CA TYR A 46 -11.17 8.23 24.62
C TYR A 46 -11.35 8.29 23.09
N MET A 47 -12.30 9.09 22.60
CA MET A 47 -12.54 9.24 21.17
C MET A 47 -11.33 9.86 20.46
N THR A 48 -10.75 10.92 21.02
CA THR A 48 -9.55 11.57 20.47
C THR A 48 -8.38 10.58 20.41
N THR A 49 -8.07 9.89 21.51
CA THR A 49 -6.99 8.90 21.54
C THR A 49 -7.21 7.76 20.55
N THR A 50 -8.45 7.26 20.44
CA THR A 50 -8.77 6.19 19.47
C THR A 50 -8.58 6.67 18.04
N GLY A 51 -8.98 7.91 17.72
CA GLY A 51 -8.74 8.53 16.42
C GLY A 51 -7.25 8.64 16.10
N ASP A 52 -6.46 9.17 17.04
CA ASP A 52 -5.01 9.32 16.86
C ASP A 52 -4.31 7.97 16.65
N LEU A 53 -4.74 6.93 17.37
CA LEU A 53 -4.23 5.57 17.20
C LEU A 53 -4.57 4.98 15.83
N GLN A 54 -5.80 5.17 15.34
CA GLN A 54 -6.20 4.69 14.01
C GLN A 54 -5.41 5.37 12.89
N VAL A 55 -5.22 6.69 12.99
CA VAL A 55 -4.40 7.45 12.04
C VAL A 55 -2.95 6.95 12.07
N SER A 56 -2.38 6.81 13.27
CA SER A 56 -1.00 6.32 13.44
C SER A 56 -0.81 4.91 12.90
N TYR A 57 -1.79 4.03 13.10
CA TYR A 57 -1.79 2.67 12.58
C TYR A 57 -1.80 2.63 11.05
N ASN A 58 -2.72 3.38 10.43
CA ASN A 58 -2.82 3.48 8.96
C ASN A 58 -1.55 4.09 8.36
N TYR A 59 -0.99 5.12 9.01
CA TYR A 59 0.26 5.73 8.59
C TYR A 59 1.43 4.74 8.62
N ARG A 60 1.57 3.97 9.70
CA ARG A 60 2.60 2.93 9.81
C ARG A 60 2.44 1.86 8.73
N LYS A 61 1.24 1.34 8.53
CA LYS A 61 0.95 0.34 7.48
C LYS A 61 1.27 0.85 6.08
N SER A 62 0.86 2.08 5.76
CA SER A 62 1.15 2.70 4.47
C SER A 62 2.66 2.82 4.23
N ARG A 63 3.43 3.18 5.26
CA ARG A 63 4.90 3.24 5.16
C ARG A 63 5.52 1.86 4.98
N GLU A 64 5.09 0.86 5.74
CA GLU A 64 5.56 -0.53 5.60
C GLU A 64 5.28 -1.04 4.18
N ALA A 65 4.08 -0.79 3.66
CA ALA A 65 3.69 -1.16 2.31
C ALA A 65 4.53 -0.45 1.25
N PHE A 66 4.80 0.84 1.42
CA PHE A 66 5.62 1.62 0.50
C PHE A 66 7.07 1.11 0.47
N TYR A 67 7.71 0.93 1.63
CA TYR A 67 9.08 0.42 1.69
C TYR A 67 9.18 -1.00 1.16
N GLY A 68 8.18 -1.83 1.41
CA GLY A 68 8.14 -3.18 0.86
C GLY A 68 8.03 -3.18 -0.67
N ALA A 69 7.17 -2.32 -1.21
CA ALA A 69 7.01 -2.17 -2.65
C ALA A 69 8.28 -1.59 -3.32
N GLU A 70 8.94 -0.61 -2.68
CA GLU A 70 10.19 -0.03 -3.14
C GLU A 70 11.31 -1.08 -3.17
N ALA A 71 11.49 -1.86 -2.11
CA ALA A 71 12.48 -2.93 -2.04
C ALA A 71 12.31 -3.95 -3.17
N GLY A 72 11.07 -4.38 -3.42
CA GLY A 72 10.77 -5.26 -4.56
C GLY A 72 11.09 -4.61 -5.91
N THR A 73 10.74 -3.33 -6.09
CA THR A 73 11.01 -2.60 -7.34
C THR A 73 12.51 -2.49 -7.60
N GLN A 74 13.30 -2.17 -6.57
CA GLN A 74 14.77 -2.09 -6.68
C GLN A 74 15.38 -3.45 -7.03
N GLU A 75 14.84 -4.54 -6.49
CA GLU A 75 15.25 -5.88 -6.88
C GLU A 75 14.93 -6.16 -8.35
N ALA A 76 13.72 -5.84 -8.82
CA ALA A 76 13.35 -6.02 -10.22
C ALA A 76 14.28 -5.24 -11.16
N LEU A 77 14.58 -3.99 -10.83
CA LEU A 77 15.56 -3.18 -11.57
C LEU A 77 16.94 -3.81 -11.58
N TYR A 78 17.40 -4.35 -10.46
CA TYR A 78 18.67 -5.08 -10.42
C TYR A 78 18.64 -6.30 -11.36
N ARG A 79 17.59 -7.12 -11.30
CA ARG A 79 17.47 -8.36 -12.09
C ARG A 79 17.28 -8.13 -13.60
N LEU A 80 16.70 -7.01 -14.00
CA LEU A 80 16.58 -6.61 -15.41
C LEU A 80 17.93 -6.25 -16.05
N ARG A 81 18.95 -5.98 -15.24
CA ARG A 81 20.29 -5.65 -15.76
C ARG A 81 21.04 -6.93 -16.10
N PRO A 82 21.83 -6.94 -17.19
CA PRO A 82 22.71 -8.08 -17.53
C PRO A 82 23.68 -8.47 -16.38
N ALA A 83 24.01 -7.53 -15.50
CA ALA A 83 24.90 -7.75 -14.35
C ALA A 83 24.29 -8.63 -13.22
N ALA A 84 23.00 -8.97 -13.28
CA ALA A 84 22.36 -9.82 -12.28
C ALA A 84 22.73 -11.31 -12.37
N GLY A 85 23.46 -11.72 -13.42
CA GLY A 85 23.93 -13.10 -13.58
C GLY A 85 22.80 -14.11 -13.51
N ALA A 86 22.93 -15.13 -12.66
CA ALA A 86 21.93 -16.19 -12.50
C ALA A 86 20.58 -15.71 -11.93
N ALA A 87 20.53 -14.52 -11.31
CA ALA A 87 19.30 -13.93 -10.80
C ALA A 87 18.57 -13.07 -11.85
N SER A 88 19.14 -12.91 -13.04
CA SER A 88 18.57 -12.07 -14.08
C SER A 88 17.20 -12.57 -14.54
N ILE A 89 16.30 -11.63 -14.79
CA ILE A 89 15.03 -11.88 -15.45
C ILE A 89 15.10 -11.28 -16.85
N SER A 90 14.78 -12.10 -17.84
CA SER A 90 14.77 -11.65 -19.24
C SER A 90 13.80 -12.48 -20.07
N ASP A 91 13.34 -11.88 -21.14
CA ASP A 91 12.63 -12.58 -22.19
C ASP A 91 13.62 -13.30 -23.10
N THR A 92 13.65 -14.63 -23.01
CA THR A 92 14.57 -15.47 -23.79
C THR A 92 14.02 -15.82 -25.18
N ALA A 93 12.83 -15.34 -25.54
CA ALA A 93 12.26 -15.58 -26.86
C ALA A 93 12.96 -14.75 -27.95
N SER A 94 13.05 -15.32 -29.16
CA SER A 94 13.53 -14.62 -30.35
C SER A 94 12.58 -14.89 -31.53
N PRO A 95 11.80 -13.88 -31.99
CA PRO A 95 11.65 -12.52 -31.44
C PRO A 95 11.10 -12.51 -30.01
N GLN A 96 11.34 -11.42 -29.27
CA GLN A 96 10.81 -11.22 -27.92
C GLN A 96 9.30 -11.42 -27.89
N ASN A 97 8.82 -12.15 -26.88
CA ASN A 97 7.44 -12.50 -26.71
C ASN A 97 6.63 -11.27 -26.26
N PRO A 98 5.69 -10.78 -27.10
CA PRO A 98 4.75 -9.73 -26.76
C PRO A 98 4.09 -9.78 -25.39
N ASN A 99 3.85 -10.99 -24.92
CA ASN A 99 3.06 -11.30 -23.76
C ASN A 99 3.94 -11.75 -22.59
N TRP A 100 5.26 -11.58 -22.67
CA TRP A 100 6.17 -11.94 -21.58
C TRP A 100 5.81 -11.17 -20.30
N CYS A 101 5.74 -11.90 -19.20
CA CYS A 101 5.51 -11.37 -17.87
C CYS A 101 6.20 -12.26 -16.84
N VAL A 102 6.83 -11.66 -15.84
CA VAL A 102 7.43 -12.37 -14.72
C VAL A 102 6.97 -11.77 -13.41
N TYR A 103 6.63 -12.62 -12.45
CA TYR A 103 6.40 -12.24 -11.07
C TYR A 103 7.60 -12.62 -10.22
N ILE A 104 8.13 -11.66 -9.48
CA ILE A 104 9.15 -11.85 -8.44
C ILE A 104 8.40 -11.85 -7.12
N VAL A 105 8.36 -12.97 -6.42
CA VAL A 105 7.46 -13.16 -5.27
C VAL A 105 8.26 -13.55 -4.03
N ALA A 106 8.03 -12.83 -2.93
CA ALA A 106 8.63 -13.13 -1.63
C ALA A 106 8.33 -14.56 -1.17
N SER A 107 9.30 -15.19 -0.50
CA SER A 107 9.13 -16.50 0.10
C SER A 107 8.04 -16.52 1.17
N SER A 108 7.85 -15.41 1.89
CA SER A 108 6.76 -15.22 2.86
C SER A 108 5.36 -15.28 2.23
N LEU A 109 5.23 -15.06 0.91
CA LEU A 109 3.98 -15.22 0.15
C LEU A 109 3.86 -16.59 -0.54
N GLY A 110 4.81 -17.49 -0.31
CA GLY A 110 4.87 -18.80 -0.95
C GLY A 110 5.76 -18.86 -2.20
N GLY A 111 6.49 -17.79 -2.53
CA GLY A 111 7.44 -17.77 -3.65
C GLY A 111 6.79 -18.21 -4.97
N THR A 112 7.33 -19.24 -5.63
CA THR A 112 6.79 -19.75 -6.89
C THR A 112 5.46 -20.51 -6.74
N ALA A 113 5.04 -20.86 -5.53
CA ALA A 113 3.72 -21.46 -5.28
C ALA A 113 2.59 -20.43 -5.23
N TRP A 114 2.92 -19.15 -5.08
CA TRP A 114 1.92 -18.07 -5.07
C TRP A 114 1.16 -18.01 -6.40
N ASN A 115 -0.16 -17.81 -6.32
CA ASN A 115 -1.03 -17.75 -7.48
C ASN A 115 -1.34 -16.29 -7.87
N PRO A 116 -0.81 -15.80 -9.01
CA PRO A 116 -1.08 -14.43 -9.45
C PRO A 116 -2.55 -14.21 -9.79
N ALA A 117 -3.30 -15.24 -10.22
CA ALA A 117 -4.71 -15.10 -10.55
C ALA A 117 -5.60 -14.69 -9.37
N THR A 118 -5.18 -14.99 -8.14
CA THR A 118 -5.88 -14.60 -6.92
C THR A 118 -5.21 -13.44 -6.19
N GLY A 119 -3.91 -13.22 -6.42
CA GLY A 119 -3.12 -12.25 -5.67
C GLY A 119 -2.82 -10.93 -6.39
N ASP A 120 -2.92 -10.89 -7.72
CA ASP A 120 -2.81 -9.68 -8.53
C ASP A 120 -4.19 -9.27 -9.07
N PRO A 121 -4.79 -8.16 -8.62
CA PRO A 121 -6.06 -7.66 -9.18
C PRO A 121 -5.98 -7.27 -10.66
N GLU A 122 -4.79 -7.02 -11.18
CA GLU A 122 -4.53 -6.73 -12.59
C GLU A 122 -3.99 -7.97 -13.33
N TYR A 123 -4.23 -9.16 -12.78
CA TYR A 123 -3.84 -10.41 -13.41
C TYR A 123 -4.48 -10.54 -14.80
N ASN A 124 -3.66 -10.94 -15.77
CA ASN A 124 -4.12 -11.19 -17.12
C ASN A 124 -3.53 -12.51 -17.62
N ALA A 125 -4.41 -13.47 -17.86
CA ALA A 125 -4.05 -14.81 -18.30
C ALA A 125 -3.48 -14.87 -19.73
N SER A 126 -3.70 -13.83 -20.54
CA SER A 126 -3.11 -13.72 -21.88
C SER A 126 -1.59 -13.49 -21.85
N PHE A 127 -1.04 -13.09 -20.69
CA PHE A 127 0.40 -13.04 -20.50
C PHE A 127 1.01 -14.43 -20.31
N THR A 128 2.23 -14.62 -20.79
CA THR A 128 3.10 -15.74 -20.43
C THR A 128 3.66 -15.49 -19.03
N ASN A 129 2.82 -15.74 -18.01
CA ASN A 129 3.12 -15.45 -16.62
C ASN A 129 4.09 -16.47 -16.02
N THR A 130 5.35 -16.08 -15.86
CA THR A 130 6.39 -16.85 -15.15
C THR A 130 6.56 -16.36 -13.71
N LYS A 131 7.17 -17.17 -12.84
CA LYS A 131 7.38 -16.82 -11.42
C LYS A 131 8.79 -17.14 -10.99
N VAL A 132 9.39 -16.24 -10.20
CA VAL A 132 10.69 -16.42 -9.56
C VAL A 132 10.59 -16.02 -8.09
N VAL A 133 11.38 -16.67 -7.23
CA VAL A 133 11.45 -16.30 -5.81
C VAL A 133 12.25 -15.00 -5.68
N SER A 134 11.73 -14.06 -4.90
CA SER A 134 12.41 -12.81 -4.53
C SER A 134 13.61 -13.05 -3.62
N LEU A 135 14.62 -12.18 -3.71
CA LEU A 135 15.74 -12.11 -2.77
C LEU A 135 15.32 -11.43 -1.46
N GLN A 136 14.22 -10.66 -1.46
CA GLN A 136 13.63 -10.06 -0.27
C GLN A 136 12.77 -11.12 0.45
N THR A 137 13.37 -11.83 1.40
CA THR A 137 12.72 -12.96 2.08
C THR A 137 11.77 -12.55 3.22
N THR A 138 11.98 -11.36 3.81
CA THR A 138 11.24 -10.90 4.99
C THR A 138 10.08 -9.97 4.64
N ILE A 139 10.10 -9.35 3.47
CA ILE A 139 9.08 -8.40 3.04
C ILE A 139 8.03 -9.15 2.22
N PRO A 140 6.76 -9.24 2.67
CA PRO A 140 5.70 -9.89 1.90
C PRO A 140 5.28 -9.00 0.72
N CYS A 141 6.09 -9.00 -0.34
CA CYS A 141 5.78 -8.29 -1.57
C CYS A 141 5.86 -9.20 -2.79
N TRP A 142 5.17 -8.78 -3.83
CA TRP A 142 5.38 -9.30 -5.18
C TRP A 142 5.61 -8.15 -6.15
N VAL A 143 6.35 -8.44 -7.21
CA VAL A 143 6.66 -7.50 -8.28
C VAL A 143 6.35 -8.16 -9.60
N LYS A 144 5.59 -7.48 -10.45
CA LYS A 144 5.27 -7.89 -11.80
C LYS A 144 6.11 -7.05 -12.77
N VAL A 145 6.81 -7.72 -13.67
CA VAL A 145 7.58 -7.09 -14.74
C VAL A 145 7.07 -7.61 -16.07
N ARG A 146 6.86 -6.71 -17.03
CA ARG A 146 6.38 -7.04 -18.37
C ARG A 146 6.76 -5.96 -19.38
N HIS A 147 6.83 -6.35 -20.65
CA HIS A 147 7.04 -5.39 -21.73
C HIS A 147 5.93 -4.34 -21.78
N LYS A 148 6.33 -3.09 -22.01
CA LYS A 148 5.44 -2.00 -22.37
C LYS A 148 4.99 -2.19 -23.82
N ARG A 149 3.68 -2.13 -24.03
CA ARG A 149 3.05 -2.24 -25.33
C ARG A 149 2.42 -0.91 -25.75
N GLU A 150 2.09 -0.77 -27.02
CA GLU A 150 1.39 0.41 -27.53
C GLU A 150 0.08 0.67 -26.78
N TYR A 151 -0.66 -0.38 -26.39
CA TYR A 151 -1.82 -0.26 -25.52
C TYR A 151 -1.53 0.51 -24.23
N ASP A 152 -0.42 0.23 -23.57
CA ASP A 152 -0.08 0.91 -22.33
C ASP A 152 0.25 2.40 -22.57
N ALA A 153 0.81 2.73 -23.74
CA ALA A 153 1.06 4.12 -24.12
C ALA A 153 -0.26 4.86 -24.47
N VAL A 154 -1.20 4.21 -25.16
CA VAL A 154 -2.53 4.76 -25.45
C VAL A 154 -3.32 5.00 -24.17
N GLN A 155 -3.31 4.06 -23.22
CA GLN A 155 -3.94 4.26 -21.91
C GLN A 155 -3.30 5.40 -21.11
N ALA A 156 -2.00 5.67 -21.33
CA ALA A 156 -1.32 6.82 -20.75
C ALA A 156 -1.59 8.15 -21.49
N GLY A 157 -2.41 8.16 -22.55
CA GLY A 157 -2.77 9.37 -23.30
C GLY A 157 -1.92 9.64 -24.55
N HIS A 158 -1.23 8.64 -25.09
CA HIS A 158 -0.52 8.78 -26.36
C HIS A 158 -1.47 9.25 -27.47
N THR A 159 -1.10 10.35 -28.13
CA THR A 159 -1.78 10.85 -29.33
C THR A 159 -0.78 11.22 -30.41
N THR A 160 -1.23 11.42 -31.64
CA THR A 160 -0.38 11.92 -32.73
C THR A 160 0.24 13.30 -32.41
N SER A 161 -0.47 14.14 -31.65
CA SER A 161 0.00 15.47 -31.23
C SER A 161 0.82 15.44 -29.93
N ALA A 162 0.76 14.36 -29.16
CA ALA A 162 1.53 14.13 -27.94
C ALA A 162 2.08 12.69 -27.92
N PRO A 163 3.09 12.38 -28.75
CA PRO A 163 3.57 11.02 -28.91
C PRO A 163 4.44 10.60 -27.73
N HIS A 164 4.10 9.45 -27.13
CA HIS A 164 4.93 8.76 -26.12
C HIS A 164 6.01 7.86 -26.73
N TYR A 165 5.93 7.59 -28.03
CA TYR A 165 6.89 6.82 -28.81
C TYR A 165 6.80 7.23 -30.28
N THR A 166 7.84 6.96 -31.05
CA THR A 166 7.82 7.11 -32.50
C THR A 166 7.29 5.83 -33.14
N ASP A 167 6.16 5.91 -33.84
CA ASP A 167 5.69 4.79 -34.66
C ASP A 167 6.62 4.60 -35.86
N ALA A 168 7.10 3.38 -35.95
CA ALA A 168 8.14 2.98 -36.86
C ALA A 168 7.84 1.59 -37.46
N ASP A 169 6.64 1.05 -37.22
CA ASP A 169 6.13 -0.20 -37.77
C ASP A 169 5.16 -0.01 -38.94
N GLY A 170 4.73 1.23 -39.20
CA GLY A 170 3.92 1.59 -40.36
C GLY A 170 2.42 1.48 -40.14
N THR A 171 1.97 1.29 -38.89
CA THR A 171 0.55 1.20 -38.54
C THR A 171 0.18 2.39 -37.66
N PRO A 172 -0.47 3.45 -38.20
CA PRO A 172 -0.86 4.62 -37.41
C PRO A 172 -2.05 4.25 -36.51
N SER A 173 -1.80 3.51 -35.42
CA SER A 173 -2.79 2.54 -34.93
C SER A 173 -3.38 2.83 -33.56
N ILE A 174 -3.43 4.09 -33.13
CA ILE A 174 -4.26 4.46 -31.95
C ILE A 174 -5.69 3.90 -32.11
N ALA A 175 -6.25 3.95 -33.32
CA ALA A 175 -7.63 3.54 -33.60
C ALA A 175 -7.91 2.01 -33.56
N GLY A 176 -6.89 1.16 -33.42
CA GLY A 176 -7.04 -0.30 -33.40
C GLY A 176 -6.51 -0.97 -32.13
N ILE A 177 -5.89 -0.21 -31.24
CA ILE A 177 -5.27 -0.70 -30.02
C ILE A 177 -6.35 -0.90 -28.95
N THR A 178 -6.52 -2.14 -28.51
CA THR A 178 -7.50 -2.56 -27.50
C THR A 178 -6.85 -3.48 -26.47
N SER A 179 -7.57 -3.82 -25.40
CA SER A 179 -7.08 -4.77 -24.40
C SER A 179 -6.82 -6.17 -24.97
N GLY A 180 -7.53 -6.56 -26.04
CA GLY A 180 -7.33 -7.82 -26.78
C GLY A 180 -6.30 -7.74 -27.91
N SER A 181 -6.04 -6.54 -28.44
CA SER A 181 -5.04 -6.29 -29.50
C SER A 181 -4.12 -5.15 -29.05
N ARG A 182 -3.06 -5.51 -28.32
CA ARG A 182 -2.28 -4.54 -27.52
C ARG A 182 -1.24 -3.74 -28.31
N GLY A 183 -1.21 -3.86 -29.64
CA GLY A 183 -0.15 -3.30 -30.49
C GLY A 183 1.23 -3.88 -30.17
N ASN A 184 2.32 -3.37 -30.74
CA ASN A 184 3.69 -3.89 -30.64
C ASN A 184 4.42 -3.59 -29.30
N ILE A 185 5.61 -4.18 -29.10
CA ILE A 185 6.52 -3.83 -27.99
C ILE A 185 7.12 -2.45 -28.24
N ILE A 186 7.23 -1.64 -27.19
CA ILE A 186 7.99 -0.39 -27.22
C ILE A 186 9.44 -0.67 -26.82
N TYR A 187 10.37 -0.30 -27.68
CA TYR A 187 11.81 -0.39 -27.46
C TYR A 187 12.38 0.99 -27.16
N TYR A 188 13.58 1.05 -26.57
CA TYR A 188 14.31 2.30 -26.35
C TYR A 188 15.72 2.22 -26.94
N GLY A 189 16.03 3.10 -27.90
CA GLY A 189 17.30 3.03 -28.62
C GLY A 189 17.51 4.17 -29.63
N PHE A 190 18.56 4.04 -30.44
CA PHE A 190 19.09 5.09 -31.34
C PHE A 190 18.65 4.88 -32.79
N ARG A 191 17.34 4.75 -33.05
CA ARG A 191 16.81 4.39 -34.38
C ARG A 191 17.08 5.48 -35.44
N GLY A 192 18.26 5.47 -36.04
CA GLY A 192 18.69 6.43 -37.07
C GLY A 192 18.94 7.85 -36.54
N THR A 193 18.99 8.03 -35.23
CA THR A 193 19.18 9.31 -34.53
C THR A 193 20.36 9.22 -33.57
N SER A 194 21.00 10.35 -33.28
CA SER A 194 22.05 10.45 -32.24
C SER A 194 21.47 10.47 -30.81
N THR A 195 20.16 10.64 -30.67
CA THR A 195 19.46 10.66 -29.39
C THR A 195 18.58 9.42 -29.25
N ALA A 196 18.70 8.73 -28.12
CA ALA A 196 17.85 7.59 -27.80
C ALA A 196 16.41 8.03 -27.51
N HIS A 197 15.45 7.30 -28.05
CA HIS A 197 14.02 7.59 -27.88
C HIS A 197 13.20 6.29 -27.87
N PRO A 198 12.00 6.30 -27.29
CA PRO A 198 11.09 5.17 -27.36
C PRO A 198 10.50 5.04 -28.78
N TYR A 199 10.42 3.82 -29.30
CA TYR A 199 9.89 3.56 -30.64
C TYR A 199 9.25 2.17 -30.74
N THR A 200 8.41 1.96 -31.76
CA THR A 200 7.87 0.64 -32.13
C THR A 200 8.45 0.17 -33.45
N LYS A 201 8.44 -1.13 -33.74
CA LYS A 201 8.78 -1.65 -35.07
C LYS A 201 8.07 -2.97 -35.32
N SER A 202 7.93 -3.34 -36.59
CA SER A 202 7.53 -4.68 -36.97
C SER A 202 8.71 -5.65 -36.79
N GLY A 203 8.45 -6.77 -36.10
CA GLY A 203 9.44 -7.83 -35.87
C GLY A 203 10.45 -7.57 -34.73
N ALA A 204 11.55 -8.32 -34.74
CA ALA A 204 12.56 -8.33 -33.67
C ALA A 204 13.36 -7.00 -33.61
N SER A 205 13.68 -6.54 -32.39
CA SER A 205 14.69 -5.52 -32.15
C SER A 205 15.87 -6.08 -31.37
N ASN A 206 17.06 -5.54 -31.60
CA ASN A 206 18.22 -5.77 -30.73
C ASN A 206 18.26 -4.74 -29.57
N ASP A 207 17.46 -3.68 -29.66
CA ASP A 207 17.35 -2.69 -28.59
C ASP A 207 16.51 -3.26 -27.42
N PRO A 208 16.82 -2.86 -26.18
CA PRO A 208 16.08 -3.34 -25.02
C PRO A 208 14.62 -2.87 -25.06
N PRO A 209 13.67 -3.73 -24.67
CA PRO A 209 12.29 -3.35 -24.50
C PRO A 209 12.15 -2.42 -23.30
N VAL A 210 11.17 -1.53 -23.37
CA VAL A 210 10.75 -0.73 -22.21
C VAL A 210 9.88 -1.60 -21.33
N GLU A 211 10.22 -1.71 -20.06
CA GLU A 211 9.49 -2.55 -19.09
C GLU A 211 8.51 -1.72 -18.24
N ILE A 212 7.38 -2.32 -17.88
CA ILE A 212 6.50 -1.84 -16.81
C ILE A 212 6.75 -2.70 -15.58
N ILE A 213 7.05 -2.03 -14.47
CA ILE A 213 7.25 -2.66 -13.17
C ILE A 213 6.12 -2.22 -12.24
N THR A 214 5.36 -3.20 -11.74
CA THR A 214 4.31 -2.99 -10.74
C THR A 214 4.69 -3.76 -9.49
N SER A 215 4.76 -3.08 -8.35
CA SER A 215 5.12 -3.70 -7.07
C SER A 215 3.98 -3.54 -6.06
N ARG A 216 3.77 -4.56 -5.24
CA ARG A 216 2.73 -4.56 -4.21
C ARG A 216 3.19 -5.27 -2.95
N PHE A 217 2.94 -4.61 -1.82
CA PHE A 217 3.00 -5.24 -0.50
C PHE A 217 1.68 -5.94 -0.17
N VAL A 218 1.78 -7.09 0.46
CA VAL A 218 0.67 -7.93 0.87
C VAL A 218 0.71 -8.05 2.39
N GLU A 219 -0.35 -7.58 3.05
CA GLU A 219 -0.55 -7.68 4.49
C GLU A 219 -0.99 -9.08 4.94
#